data_AF-A0A507F6D7-F1
#
_entry.id   AF-A0A507F6D7-F1
#
_cell.length_a   1.000
_cell.length_b   1.000
_cell.length_c   1.000
_cell.angle_alpha   90.00
_cell.angle_beta   90.00
_cell.angle_gamma   90.00
#
_symmetry.space_group_name_H-M   'P 1'
#
loop_
_entity.id
_entity.type
_entity.pdbx_description
1 polymer ?
#
loop_
_entity_poly.entity_id
_entity_poly.type
_entity_poly.pdbx_seq_one_letter_code
_entity_poly.pdbx_strand_id
1 'polypeptide(L)' 'MEDIESLNFYDEVEIEDMDYDPDEETYYYPCPCGDRFAITKDTLRSGDCVGRCLSCTLIIKIVFDPDALDE' A
#
# COMPACT_ATOMS: atom_id res chain seq x y z
N MET A 1 -8.16 13.11 19.28
CA MET A 1 -7.21 11.99 19.08
C MET A 1 -8.01 10.98 18.29
N GLU A 2 -8.14 11.26 17.00
CA GLU A 2 -9.23 10.73 16.16
C GLU A 2 -8.68 9.63 15.25
N ASP A 3 -9.27 8.44 15.42
CA ASP A 3 -9.80 7.57 14.37
C ASP A 3 -8.83 6.86 13.41
N ILE A 4 -7.90 6.08 13.96
CA ILE A 4 -7.25 5.00 13.18
C ILE A 4 -8.11 3.71 13.20
N GLU A 5 -9.02 3.55 14.18
CA GLU A 5 -9.90 2.37 14.30
C GLU A 5 -11.10 2.36 13.31
N SER A 6 -11.29 3.42 12.51
CA SER A 6 -12.38 3.53 11.52
C SER A 6 -11.87 3.73 10.07
N LEU A 7 -10.62 3.33 9.80
CA LEU A 7 -10.12 3.23 8.42
C LEU A 7 -10.73 1.97 7.78
N ASN A 8 -11.75 2.16 6.95
CA ASN A 8 -12.37 1.05 6.20
C ASN A 8 -11.44 0.64 5.05
N PHE A 9 -10.59 -0.35 5.31
CA PHE A 9 -9.75 -0.95 4.28
C PHE A 9 -10.63 -1.69 3.26
N TYR A 10 -10.39 -1.41 1.99
CA TYR A 10 -11.08 -2.09 0.91
C TYR A 10 -10.69 -3.56 0.84
N ASP A 11 -9.39 -3.83 0.99
CA ASP A 11 -8.81 -5.18 0.93
C ASP A 11 -7.46 -5.24 1.67
N GLU A 12 -7.01 -6.46 1.98
CA GLU A 12 -5.68 -6.76 2.54
C GLU A 12 -4.85 -7.49 1.47
N VAL A 13 -3.79 -6.84 1.01
CA VAL A 13 -2.99 -7.29 -0.14
C VAL A 13 -1.58 -7.60 0.32
N GLU A 14 -1.04 -8.74 -0.08
CA GLU A 14 0.36 -9.09 0.17
C GLU A 14 1.27 -8.30 -0.76
N ILE A 15 2.40 -7.82 -0.25
CA ILE A 15 3.35 -7.01 -1.03
C ILE A 15 3.88 -7.75 -2.27
N GLU A 16 3.94 -9.08 -2.21
CA GLU A 16 4.35 -9.95 -3.33
C GLU A 16 3.36 -9.93 -4.51
N ASP A 17 2.10 -9.55 -4.26
CA ASP A 17 1.05 -9.41 -5.27
C ASP A 17 1.02 -8.01 -5.90
N MET A 18 1.84 -7.09 -5.37
CA MET A 18 1.98 -5.74 -5.90
C MET A 18 3.10 -5.67 -6.95
N ASP A 19 2.94 -4.76 -7.91
CA ASP A 19 3.96 -4.49 -8.93
C ASP A 19 4.95 -3.46 -8.38
N TYR A 20 6.22 -3.86 -8.20
CA TYR A 20 7.27 -2.99 -7.69
C TYR A 20 7.96 -2.23 -8.83
N ASP A 21 7.91 -0.91 -8.77
CA ASP A 21 8.65 -0.03 -9.66
C ASP A 21 9.99 0.37 -9.01
N PRO A 22 11.15 -0.06 -9.56
CA PRO A 22 12.46 0.24 -9.00
C PRO A 22 12.96 1.66 -9.31
N ASP A 23 12.39 2.35 -10.30
CA ASP A 23 12.77 3.72 -10.64
C ASP A 23 12.12 4.72 -9.65
N GLU A 24 10.88 4.46 -9.25
CA GLU A 24 10.14 5.26 -8.26
C GLU A 24 10.18 4.69 -6.83
N GLU A 25 10.79 3.51 -6.63
CA GLU A 25 10.77 2.74 -5.37
C GLU A 25 9.35 2.61 -4.78
N THR A 26 8.38 2.35 -5.65
CA THR A 26 6.94 2.42 -5.35
C THR A 26 6.23 1.15 -5.78
N TYR A 27 5.39 0.62 -4.90
CA TYR A 27 4.54 -0.53 -5.16
C TYR A 27 3.18 -0.08 -5.67
N TYR A 28 2.71 -0.72 -6.74
CA TYR A 28 1.43 -0.45 -7.37
C TYR A 28 0.50 -1.66 -7.31
N TYR A 29 -0.78 -1.40 -7.11
CA TYR A 29 -1.82 -2.45 -7.14
C TYR A 29 -3.07 -1.97 -7.87
N PRO A 30 -3.70 -2.79 -8.73
CA PRO A 30 -4.88 -2.37 -9.48
C PRO A 30 -6.05 -2.03 -8.56
N CYS A 31 -6.64 -0.85 -8.75
CA CYS A 31 -7.82 -0.41 -8.01
C CYS A 31 -9.09 -0.65 -8.83
N PRO A 32 -10.19 -1.13 -8.22
CA PRO A 32 -11.46 -1.35 -8.92
C PRO A 32 -12.10 -0.07 -9.49
N CYS A 33 -11.61 1.12 -9.12
CA CYS A 33 -12.07 2.38 -9.71
C CYS A 33 -11.52 2.63 -11.13
N GLY A 34 -10.53 1.85 -11.58
CA GLY A 34 -9.87 2.00 -12.88
C GLY A 34 -8.46 2.62 -12.82
N ASP A 35 -8.02 3.05 -11.64
CA ASP A 35 -6.66 3.53 -11.37
C ASP A 35 -5.84 2.50 -10.57
N ARG A 36 -4.73 2.92 -9.96
CA ARG A 36 -3.89 2.09 -9.11
C ARG A 36 -3.71 2.67 -7.70
N PHE A 37 -3.61 1.79 -6.72
CA PHE A 37 -3.03 2.10 -5.42
C PHE A 37 -1.53 2.29 -5.57
N ALA A 38 -0.97 3.21 -4.81
CA ALA A 38 0.46 3.45 -4.78
C ALA A 38 0.93 3.55 -3.32
N ILE A 39 2.09 2.97 -3.04
CA ILE A 39 2.79 3.12 -1.75
C ILE A 39 4.30 3.04 -1.95
N THR A 40 5.04 3.95 -1.33
CA THR A 40 6.50 3.96 -1.45
C THR A 40 7.13 2.93 -0.51
N LYS A 41 8.27 2.37 -0.90
CA LYS A 41 9.07 1.48 -0.06
C LYS A 41 9.46 2.14 1.27
N ASP A 42 9.76 3.44 1.24
CA ASP A 42 10.10 4.22 2.44
C ASP A 42 8.93 4.30 3.42
N THR A 43 7.69 4.49 2.92
CA THR A 43 6.47 4.48 3.74
C THR A 43 6.26 3.13 4.41
N LEU A 44 6.45 2.03 3.67
CA LEU A 44 6.39 0.68 4.22
C LEU A 44 7.47 0.48 5.31
N ARG A 45 8.70 0.92 5.06
CA ARG A 45 9.80 0.87 6.04
C ARG A 45 9.54 1.70 7.31
N SER A 46 8.79 2.79 7.20
CA SER A 46 8.37 3.59 8.36
C SER A 46 7.29 2.89 9.21
N GLY A 47 6.72 1.77 8.74
CA GLY A 47 5.63 1.04 9.40
C GLY A 47 4.23 1.46 8.95
N ASP A 48 4.12 2.32 7.93
CA ASP A 48 2.85 2.71 7.33
C ASP A 48 2.49 1.74 6.21
N CYS A 49 1.60 0.79 6.49
CA CYS A 49 1.18 -0.24 5.54
C CYS A 49 -0.13 0.12 4.82
N VAL A 50 -0.36 1.40 4.51
CA VAL A 50 -1.63 1.88 3.95
C VAL A 50 -1.46 2.39 2.54
N GLY A 51 -1.90 1.60 1.57
CA GLY A 51 -1.86 1.92 0.15
C GLY A 51 -3.03 2.81 -0.19
N ARG A 52 -2.76 3.95 -0.82
CA ARG A 52 -3.79 4.93 -1.19
C ARG A 52 -3.94 4.98 -2.70
N CYS A 53 -5.17 5.05 -3.18
CA CYS A 53 -5.43 5.26 -4.59
C CYS A 53 -5.34 6.75 -4.92
N LEU A 54 -4.77 7.08 -6.09
CA LEU A 54 -4.60 8.47 -6.53
C LEU A 54 -5.90 9.10 -7.05
N SER A 55 -6.89 8.29 -7.40
CA SER A 55 -8.13 8.75 -8.03
C SER A 55 -9.39 8.53 -7.20
N CYS A 56 -9.30 7.78 -6.10
CA CYS A 56 -10.42 7.56 -5.19
C CYS A 56 -9.97 7.67 -3.74
N THR A 57 -10.92 7.62 -2.81
CA THR A 57 -10.64 7.65 -1.37
C THR A 57 -10.48 6.26 -0.77
N LEU A 58 -10.40 5.21 -1.60
CA LEU A 58 -10.17 3.85 -1.12
C LEU A 58 -8.74 3.72 -0.63
N ILE A 59 -8.58 2.84 0.35
CA ILE A 59 -7.30 2.45 0.91
C ILE A 59 -7.25 0.93 1.03
N ILE A 60 -6.09 0.35 0.84
CA ILE A 60 -5.81 -1.07 1.07
C ILE A 60 -4.77 -1.20 2.17
N LYS A 61 -4.78 -2.33 2.86
CA LYS A 61 -3.76 -2.66 3.84
C LYS A 61 -2.73 -3.57 3.19
N ILE A 62 -1.48 -3.14 3.17
CA ILE A 62 -0.38 -3.97 2.67
C ILE A 62 0.10 -4.87 3.80
N VAL A 63 0.22 -6.16 3.52
CA VAL A 63 0.87 -7.14 4.39
C VAL A 63 2.25 -7.43 3.83
N PHE A 64 3.28 -7.16 4.63
CA PHE A 64 4.67 -7.44 4.28
C PHE A 64 5.43 -7.90 5.52
N ASP A 65 6.48 -8.70 5.29
CA ASP A 65 7.43 -9.04 6.34
C ASP A 65 8.56 -8.01 6.32
N PRO A 66 8.89 -7.34 7.44
CA PRO A 66 9.93 -6.32 7.47
C PRO A 66 11.31 -6.87 7.12
N ASP A 67 11.55 -8.17 7.32
CA ASP A 67 12.80 -8.84 6.90
C ASP A 67 12.90 -8.93 5.37
N ALA A 68 11.77 -9.11 4.68
CA ALA A 68 11.71 -9.24 3.22
C ALA A 68 11.94 -7.93 2.45
N LEU A 69 11.87 -6.77 3.11
CA LEU A 69 12.16 -5.48 2.48
C LEU A 69 13.65 -5.16 2.35
N ASP A 70 14.49 -5.84 3.14
CA ASP A 70 15.93 -5.61 3.27
C ASP A 70 16.81 -6.71 2.65
N GLU A 71 16.20 -7.74 2.04
CA GLU A 71 16.87 -8.69 1.12
C GLU A 71 16.88 -8.19 -0.33
#